data_AF-A0A5A7UG21-F1
#
_entry.id   AF-A0A5A7UG21-F1
#
_cell.length_a   1.000
_cell.length_b   1.000
_cell.length_c   1.000
_cell.angle_alpha   90.00
_cell.angle_beta   90.00
_cell.angle_gamma   90.00
#
_symmetry.space_group_name_H-M   'P 1'
#
loop_
_entity.id
_entity.type
_entity.pdbx_description
1 polymer ?
#
loop_
_entity_poly.entity_id
_entity_poly.type
_entity_poly.pdbx_seq_one_letter_code
_entity_poly.pdbx_strand_id
1 'polypeptide(L)'
;MILVDDLRFVLTKECPQTPASNANRTNREAYDRWIKANEKACVCILASMSDVLKKKHESLAMAKEITNSLRVMFWQPEWFLRHEAIKYIYTKRMKEGTSVREHVLDMMIHFNIAEVNGSAIDET
;
A
#
# COMPACT_ATOMS: atom_id res chain seq x y z
N MET A 1 -0.97 7.50 -22.74
CA MET A 1 -0.81 7.99 -21.35
C MET A 1 -2.16 8.57 -20.91
N ILE A 2 -3.13 7.70 -20.54
CA ILE A 2 -4.50 8.08 -20.13
C ILE A 2 -4.89 7.26 -18.88
N LEU A 3 -4.40 6.02 -18.81
CA LEU A 3 -4.66 5.09 -17.70
C LEU A 3 -4.01 5.51 -16.38
N VAL A 4 -2.81 6.09 -16.43
CA VAL A 4 -2.10 6.61 -15.25
C VAL A 4 -2.83 7.81 -14.66
N ASP A 5 -3.38 8.69 -15.52
CA ASP A 5 -4.13 9.87 -15.08
C ASP A 5 -5.48 9.48 -14.47
N ASP A 6 -6.22 8.54 -15.08
CA ASP A 6 -7.46 7.99 -14.53
C ASP A 6 -7.22 7.30 -13.17
N LEU A 7 -6.13 6.52 -13.05
CA LEU A 7 -5.73 5.86 -11.79
C LEU A 7 -5.37 6.89 -10.71
N ARG A 8 -4.49 7.86 -11.02
CA ARG A 8 -4.10 8.92 -10.09
C ARG A 8 -5.31 9.74 -9.64
N PHE A 9 -6.23 10.01 -10.55
CA PHE A 9 -7.46 10.74 -10.26
C PHE A 9 -8.31 10.01 -9.20
N VAL A 10 -8.56 8.70 -9.36
CA VAL A 10 -9.42 7.95 -8.41
C VAL A 10 -8.72 7.59 -7.10
N LEU A 11 -7.39 7.54 -7.07
CA LEU A 11 -6.65 7.32 -5.82
C LEU A 11 -6.56 8.58 -4.95
N THR A 12 -6.53 9.76 -5.57
CA THR A 12 -6.39 11.05 -4.85
C THR A 12 -7.71 11.74 -4.55
N LYS A 13 -8.76 11.52 -5.36
CA LYS A 13 -10.09 12.07 -5.13
C LYS A 13 -10.96 11.07 -4.37
N GLU A 14 -11.70 11.57 -3.38
CA GLU A 14 -12.68 10.74 -2.68
C GLU A 14 -13.81 10.29 -3.62
N CYS A 15 -14.39 9.13 -3.30
CA CYS A 15 -15.56 8.63 -4.00
C CYS A 15 -16.72 9.61 -3.81
N PRO A 16 -17.30 10.16 -4.89
CA PRO A 16 -18.41 11.09 -4.80
C PRO A 16 -19.66 10.38 -4.28
N GLN A 17 -20.48 11.08 -3.48
CA GLN A 17 -21.78 10.56 -3.09
C GLN A 17 -22.70 10.44 -4.31
N THR A 18 -23.56 9.42 -4.30
CA THR A 18 -24.57 9.22 -5.35
C THR A 18 -25.43 10.48 -5.48
N PRO A 19 -25.50 11.10 -6.66
CA PRO A 19 -26.28 12.32 -6.85
C PRO A 19 -27.78 12.07 -6.62
N ALA A 20 -28.44 13.00 -5.94
CA ALA A 20 -29.89 12.99 -5.82
C ALA A 20 -30.60 13.20 -7.18
N SER A 21 -31.88 12.82 -7.28
CA SER A 21 -32.68 12.99 -8.50
C SER A 21 -32.84 14.45 -8.94
N ASN A 22 -32.63 15.41 -8.04
CA ASN A 22 -32.63 16.85 -8.31
C ASN A 22 -31.23 17.46 -8.43
N ALA A 23 -30.16 16.65 -8.40
CA ALA A 23 -28.80 17.14 -8.50
C ALA A 23 -28.56 17.87 -9.83
N ASN A 24 -27.76 18.93 -9.77
CA ASN A 24 -27.38 19.69 -10.96
C ASN A 24 -26.61 18.81 -11.96
N ARG A 25 -26.60 19.25 -13.22
CA ARG A 25 -25.95 18.54 -14.32
C ARG A 25 -24.46 18.30 -14.05
N THR A 26 -23.75 19.33 -13.58
CA THR A 26 -22.31 19.29 -13.32
C THR A 26 -21.92 18.22 -12.28
N ASN A 27 -22.72 18.06 -11.23
CA ASN A 27 -22.49 17.07 -10.17
C ASN A 27 -22.68 15.65 -10.71
N ARG A 28 -23.66 15.43 -11.60
CA ARG A 28 -23.84 14.12 -12.27
C ARG A 28 -22.68 13.82 -13.20
N GLU A 29 -22.27 14.77 -14.02
CA GLU A 29 -21.14 14.61 -14.94
C GLU A 29 -19.84 14.31 -14.18
N ALA A 30 -19.62 14.95 -13.03
CA ALA A 30 -18.47 14.67 -12.17
C ALA A 30 -18.53 13.25 -11.58
N TYR A 31 -19.70 12.81 -11.11
CA TYR A 31 -19.92 11.45 -10.60
C TYR A 31 -19.67 10.40 -11.69
N ASP A 32 -20.29 10.56 -12.87
CA ASP A 32 -20.15 9.63 -14.00
C ASP A 32 -18.70 9.53 -14.48
N ARG A 33 -18.01 10.68 -14.53
CA ARG A 33 -16.58 10.74 -14.85
C ARG A 33 -15.75 9.94 -13.84
N TRP A 34 -16.06 10.08 -12.55
CA TRP A 34 -15.35 9.35 -11.49
C TRP A 34 -15.60 7.85 -11.58
N ILE A 35 -16.85 7.41 -11.75
CA ILE A 35 -17.19 5.99 -11.90
C ILE A 35 -16.45 5.38 -13.08
N LYS A 36 -16.47 6.04 -14.24
CA LYS A 36 -15.78 5.57 -15.44
C LYS A 36 -14.27 5.47 -15.24
N ALA A 37 -13.65 6.43 -14.55
CA ALA A 37 -12.23 6.37 -14.23
C ALA A 37 -11.93 5.21 -13.26
N ASN A 38 -12.80 4.98 -12.27
CA ASN A 38 -12.65 3.91 -11.29
C ASN A 38 -12.75 2.53 -11.93
N GLU A 39 -13.74 2.30 -12.81
CA GLU A 39 -13.89 1.04 -13.56
C GLU A 39 -12.62 0.70 -14.37
N LYS A 40 -12.08 1.68 -15.10
CA LYS A 40 -10.85 1.49 -15.87
C LYS A 40 -9.66 1.18 -14.96
N ALA A 41 -9.54 1.89 -13.85
CA ALA A 41 -8.47 1.68 -12.88
C ALA A 41 -8.56 0.28 -12.26
N CYS A 42 -9.75 -0.18 -11.84
CA CYS A 42 -9.98 -1.54 -11.34
C CYS A 42 -9.55 -2.58 -12.36
N VAL A 43 -9.99 -2.46 -13.62
CA VAL A 43 -9.63 -3.41 -14.69
C VAL A 43 -8.13 -3.46 -14.90
N CYS A 44 -7.45 -2.31 -14.94
CA CYS A 44 -5.99 -2.26 -15.09
C CYS A 44 -5.26 -2.92 -13.94
N ILE A 45 -5.65 -2.59 -12.70
CA ILE A 45 -5.02 -3.15 -11.50
C ILE A 45 -5.20 -4.67 -11.51
N LEU A 46 -6.43 -5.17 -11.71
CA LEU A 46 -6.75 -6.60 -11.72
C LEU A 46 -6.09 -7.35 -12.89
N ALA A 47 -5.96 -6.72 -14.07
CA ALA A 47 -5.29 -7.33 -15.22
C ALA A 47 -3.78 -7.47 -15.02
N SER A 48 -3.18 -6.63 -14.16
CA SER A 48 -1.75 -6.68 -13.83
C SER A 48 -1.41 -7.71 -12.76
N MET A 49 -2.42 -8.36 -12.17
CA MET A 49 -2.26 -9.35 -11.10
C MET A 49 -2.13 -10.78 -11.62
N SER A 50 -1.53 -11.64 -10.81
CA SER A 50 -1.68 -13.09 -10.97
C SER A 50 -3.13 -13.51 -10.73
N ASP A 51 -3.55 -14.63 -11.32
CA ASP A 51 -4.93 -15.12 -11.21
C ASP A 51 -5.39 -15.32 -9.76
N VAL A 52 -4.48 -15.78 -8.89
CA VAL A 52 -4.75 -15.98 -7.46
C VAL A 52 -5.05 -14.65 -6.77
N LEU A 53 -4.24 -13.61 -7.03
CA LEU A 53 -4.44 -12.29 -6.45
C LEU A 53 -5.67 -11.61 -7.04
N LYS A 54 -5.88 -11.71 -8.35
CA LYS A 54 -7.06 -11.19 -9.02
C LYS A 54 -8.33 -11.75 -8.41
N LYS A 55 -8.44 -13.07 -8.26
CA LYS A 55 -9.60 -13.75 -7.67
C LYS A 55 -9.90 -13.29 -6.23
N LYS A 56 -8.86 -12.94 -5.46
CA LYS A 56 -9.02 -12.43 -4.09
C LYS A 56 -9.61 -11.01 -4.05
N HIS A 57 -9.41 -10.21 -5.10
CA HIS A 57 -9.77 -8.79 -5.13
C HIS A 57 -10.84 -8.43 -6.17
N GLU A 58 -11.32 -9.39 -6.98
CA GLU A 58 -12.30 -9.15 -8.06
C GLU A 58 -13.67 -8.68 -7.58
N SER A 59 -14.01 -8.93 -6.30
CA SER A 59 -15.25 -8.46 -5.67
C SER A 59 -15.17 -7.02 -5.16
N LEU A 60 -13.98 -6.41 -5.11
CA LEU A 60 -13.80 -5.04 -4.69
C LEU A 60 -14.22 -4.08 -5.80
N ALA A 61 -15.10 -3.14 -5.47
CA ALA A 61 -15.66 -2.22 -6.44
C ALA A 61 -14.74 -1.02 -6.73
N MET A 62 -13.86 -0.66 -5.79
CA MET A 62 -13.03 0.54 -5.91
C MET A 62 -11.54 0.24 -6.09
N ALA A 63 -10.92 0.94 -7.04
CA ALA A 63 -9.49 0.85 -7.30
C ALA A 63 -8.66 1.20 -6.04
N LYS A 64 -9.17 2.13 -5.23
CA LYS A 64 -8.60 2.51 -3.94
C LYS A 64 -8.62 1.36 -2.92
N GLU A 65 -9.70 0.57 -2.87
CA GLU A 65 -9.80 -0.60 -1.98
C GLU A 65 -8.81 -1.67 -2.39
N ILE A 66 -8.73 -1.97 -3.69
CA ILE A 66 -7.78 -2.96 -4.23
C ILE A 66 -6.35 -2.54 -3.91
N THR A 67 -6.00 -1.28 -4.20
CA THR A 67 -4.66 -0.73 -3.94
C THR A 67 -4.32 -0.72 -2.45
N ASN A 68 -5.27 -0.38 -1.58
CA ASN A 68 -5.07 -0.41 -0.13
C ASN A 68 -4.90 -1.85 0.39
N SER A 69 -5.66 -2.81 -0.13
CA SER A 69 -5.52 -4.22 0.24
C SER A 69 -4.13 -4.75 -0.14
N LEU A 70 -3.65 -4.40 -1.34
CA LEU A 70 -2.29 -4.72 -1.77
C LEU A 70 -1.23 -4.08 -0.88
N ARG A 71 -1.39 -2.80 -0.56
CA ARG A 71 -0.50 -2.08 0.37
C ARG A 71 -0.43 -2.79 1.71
N VAL A 72 -1.58 -3.23 2.24
CA VAL A 72 -1.62 -4.00 3.48
C VAL A 72 -0.94 -5.35 3.33
N MET A 73 -1.13 -6.05 2.21
CA MET A 73 -0.56 -7.39 2.02
C MET A 73 0.97 -7.38 1.84
N PHE A 74 1.49 -6.42 1.07
CA PHE A 74 2.91 -6.38 0.72
C PHE A 74 3.72 -5.46 1.62
N TRP A 75 3.20 -4.27 1.96
CA TRP A 75 4.01 -3.26 2.65
C TRP A 75 3.88 -3.29 4.17
N GLN A 76 2.75 -3.75 4.73
CA GLN A 76 2.62 -3.84 6.20
C GLN A 76 3.59 -4.84 6.82
N PRO A 77 3.81 -6.05 6.27
CA PRO A 77 4.79 -6.98 6.83
C PRO A 77 6.21 -6.39 6.83
N GLU A 78 6.64 -5.80 5.72
CA GLU A 78 7.97 -5.16 5.60
C GLU A 78 8.12 -4.01 6.59
N TRP A 79 7.16 -3.08 6.60
CA TRP A 79 7.14 -1.97 7.55
C TRP A 79 7.18 -2.47 9.00
N PHE A 80 6.33 -3.43 9.36
CA PHE A 80 6.26 -3.98 10.71
C PHE A 80 7.58 -4.63 11.13
N LEU A 81 8.17 -5.46 10.26
CA LEU A 81 9.45 -6.14 10.51
C LEU A 81 10.60 -5.13 10.68
N ARG A 82 10.65 -4.10 9.83
CA ARG A 82 11.61 -3.01 9.96
C ARG A 82 11.46 -2.28 11.29
N HIS A 83 10.23 -1.95 11.68
CA HIS A 83 9.94 -1.24 12.92
C HIS A 83 10.36 -2.05 14.15
N GLU A 84 10.02 -3.33 14.18
CA GLU A 84 10.43 -4.24 15.27
C GLU A 84 11.96 -4.40 15.32
N ALA A 85 12.63 -4.54 14.17
CA ALA A 85 14.08 -4.62 14.12
C ALA A 85 14.78 -3.35 14.63
N ILE A 86 14.33 -2.17 14.21
CA ILE A 86 14.85 -0.88 14.69
C ILE A 86 14.61 -0.72 16.19
N LYS A 87 13.40 -1.04 16.66
CA LYS A 87 13.06 -1.01 18.08
C LYS A 87 13.94 -1.96 18.89
N TYR A 88 14.19 -3.17 18.38
CA TYR A 88 15.09 -4.11 19.01
C TYR A 88 16.50 -3.54 19.14
N ILE A 89 17.08 -3.04 18.03
CA ILE A 89 18.43 -2.42 18.02
C ILE A 89 18.52 -1.30 19.06
N TYR A 90 17.53 -0.41 19.08
CA TYR A 90 17.51 0.75 19.98
C TYR A 90 17.39 0.37 21.46
N THR A 91 16.61 -0.68 21.76
CA THR A 91 16.31 -1.08 23.14
C THR A 91 17.23 -2.16 23.69
N LYS A 92 17.91 -2.92 22.81
CA LYS A 92 18.80 -4.01 23.18
C LYS A 92 20.06 -3.45 23.84
N ARG A 93 20.21 -3.73 25.14
CA ARG A 93 21.45 -3.51 25.88
C ARG A 93 22.24 -4.81 26.01
N MET A 94 23.56 -4.72 25.89
CA MET A 94 24.45 -5.81 26.21
C MET A 94 24.36 -6.12 27.71
N LYS A 95 24.19 -7.41 28.07
CA LYS A 95 24.19 -7.82 29.49
C LYS A 95 25.64 -7.98 29.97
N GLU A 96 25.88 -7.74 31.25
CA GLU A 96 27.18 -7.99 31.86
C GLU A 96 27.54 -9.48 31.76
N GLY A 97 28.81 -9.79 31.46
CA GLY A 97 29.29 -11.16 31.28
C GLY A 97 28.96 -11.82 29.93
N THR A 98 28.19 -11.17 29.04
CA THR A 98 27.95 -11.69 27.68
C THR A 98 29.12 -11.41 26.75
N SER A 99 29.32 -12.25 25.72
CA SER A 99 30.35 -12.03 24.71
C SER A 99 30.03 -10.82 23.83
N VAL A 100 31.00 -9.92 23.67
CA VAL A 100 30.89 -8.76 22.76
C VAL A 100 30.62 -9.24 21.34
N ARG A 101 31.34 -10.29 20.89
CA ARG A 101 31.19 -10.84 19.54
C ARG A 101 29.76 -11.35 19.29
N GLU A 102 29.20 -12.07 20.25
CA GLU A 102 27.83 -12.60 20.12
C GLU A 102 26.80 -11.47 20.09
N HIS A 103 26.97 -10.47 20.95
CA HIS A 103 26.10 -9.30 20.96
C HIS A 103 26.14 -8.55 19.63
N VAL A 104 27.33 -8.30 19.08
CA VAL A 104 27.49 -7.63 17.78
C VAL A 104 26.86 -8.46 16.65
N LEU A 105 27.01 -9.78 16.65
CA LEU A 105 26.39 -10.65 15.65
C LEU A 105 24.85 -10.60 15.73
N ASP A 106 24.28 -10.63 16.93
CA ASP A 106 22.83 -10.49 17.15
C ASP A 106 22.30 -9.13 16.66
N MET A 107 23.03 -8.05 16.95
CA MET A 107 22.69 -6.73 16.44
C MET A 107 22.79 -6.67 14.91
N MET A 108 23.82 -7.27 14.31
CA MET A 108 24.03 -7.29 12.85
C MET A 108 22.87 -7.98 12.12
N ILE A 109 22.32 -9.06 12.68
CA ILE A 109 21.13 -9.72 12.12
C ILE A 109 19.95 -8.74 12.07
N HIS A 110 19.70 -8.01 13.15
CA HIS A 110 18.60 -7.05 13.20
C HIS A 110 18.85 -5.83 12.30
N PHE A 111 20.10 -5.39 12.15
CA PHE A 111 20.47 -4.37 11.17
C PHE A 111 20.16 -4.84 9.74
N ASN A 112 20.50 -6.07 9.38
CA ASN A 112 20.18 -6.64 8.06
C ASN A 112 18.66 -6.71 7.84
N ILE A 113 17.88 -7.09 8.85
CA ILE A 113 16.41 -7.10 8.76
C ILE A 113 15.89 -5.67 8.55
N ALA A 114 16.39 -4.69 9.31
CA ALA A 114 16.00 -3.29 9.15
C ALA A 114 16.40 -2.70 7.79
N GLU A 115 17.53 -3.12 7.23
CA GLU A 115 18.03 -2.68 5.92
C GLU A 115 17.19 -3.27 4.78
N VAL A 116 17.02 -4.59 4.74
CA VAL A 116 16.27 -5.30 3.68
C VAL A 116 14.80 -4.87 3.65
N ASN A 117 14.21 -4.63 4.82
CA ASN A 117 12.81 -4.17 4.93
C ASN A 117 12.69 -2.63 5.00
N GLY A 118 13.81 -1.91 4.84
CA GLY A 118 13.92 -0.47 5.04
C GLY A 118 14.04 0.36 3.78
N SER A 119 14.14 -0.27 2.60
CA SER A 119 14.14 0.47 1.34
C SER A 119 12.81 1.21 1.18
N ALA A 120 12.85 2.52 1.43
CA ALA A 120 11.76 3.41 1.11
C ALA A 120 11.73 3.53 -0.42
N ILE A 121 10.71 2.93 -1.03
CA ILE A 121 10.24 3.41 -2.33
C ILE A 121 9.40 4.64 -2.01
N ASP A 122 10.06 5.76 -1.74
CA ASP A 122 9.44 7.07 -1.97
C ASP A 122 10.26 7.78 -3.04
N GLU A 123 9.72 7.72 -4.25
CA GLU A 123 9.64 8.85 -5.18
C GLU A 123 8.78 8.39 -6.38
N THR A 124 7.48 8.73 -6.38
CA THR A 124 6.72 9.18 -7.56
C THR A 124 5.34 9.72 -7.17
#